data_AF-A0A1Q5S5N2-F1
#
_entry.id   AF-A0A1Q5S5N2-F1
#
_cell.length_a   1.000
_cell.length_b   1.000
_cell.length_c   1.000
_cell.angle_alpha   90.00
_cell.angle_beta   90.00
_cell.angle_gamma   90.00
#
_symmetry.space_group_name_H-M   'P 1'
#
loop_
_entity.id
_entity.type
_entity.pdbx_description
1 polymer ?
#
loop_
_entity_poly.entity_id
_entity_poly.type
_entity_poly.pdbx_seq_one_letter_code
_entity_poly.pdbx_strand_id
1 'polypeptide(L)'
;MWPAGEAEPSLPVAAQSPSTPYELRDDAHYAFPRTPSDALLGAWVPTASSRQLLDNMEWLGDEHIAADYALLLRDLQKDNPDLAARTRLVEPAIAHVLRRTLNEDVLLENLHGIVNDQDGNDTARFLFLPVNDDEDDAGHHWSLLLLDRDAPEGPVAYHYDSAEGRNHTHAAKLAEVLHARLERRPMAQQQNSYDCGVYVVDGTRELVSQLSQGQRPELLNLDNLVANRRALQNRLRG
;
A
#
# COMPACT_ATOMS: atom_id res chain seq x y z
N MET A 1 -29.21 -6.49 -77.44
CA MET A 1 -29.64 -7.82 -76.97
C MET A 1 -28.96 -8.00 -75.61
N TRP A 2 -29.70 -7.86 -74.50
CA TRP A 2 -29.19 -8.14 -73.14
C TRP A 2 -29.03 -9.66 -72.94
N PRO A 3 -28.11 -10.09 -72.05
CA PRO A 3 -28.45 -10.40 -70.65
C PRO A 3 -27.44 -9.77 -69.67
N ALA A 4 -27.74 -9.30 -68.45
CA ALA A 4 -28.48 -9.83 -67.29
C ALA A 4 -27.66 -10.83 -66.42
N GLY A 5 -27.23 -10.36 -65.23
CA GLY A 5 -27.03 -11.18 -64.02
C GLY A 5 -25.58 -11.42 -63.58
N GLU A 6 -24.97 -10.48 -62.84
CA GLU A 6 -23.80 -10.78 -62.00
C GLU A 6 -24.28 -11.43 -60.68
N ALA A 7 -23.69 -12.57 -60.35
CA ALA A 7 -23.84 -13.27 -59.08
C ALA A 7 -22.66 -12.90 -58.17
N GLU A 8 -22.95 -12.45 -56.96
CA GLU A 8 -21.94 -12.20 -55.92
C GLU A 8 -21.26 -13.50 -55.45
N PRO A 9 -19.92 -13.52 -55.27
CA PRO A 9 -19.24 -14.62 -54.62
C PRO A 9 -19.23 -14.46 -53.09
N SER A 10 -19.64 -15.53 -52.42
CA SER A 10 -19.73 -15.67 -50.96
C SER A 10 -18.35 -15.61 -50.27
N LEU A 11 -18.29 -14.90 -49.14
CA LEU A 11 -17.10 -14.82 -48.26
C LEU A 11 -16.83 -16.16 -47.54
N PRO A 12 -15.56 -16.53 -47.28
CA PRO A 12 -15.22 -17.78 -46.61
C PRO A 12 -15.45 -17.72 -45.09
N VAL A 13 -15.94 -18.84 -44.57
CA VAL A 13 -16.19 -19.15 -43.16
C VAL A 13 -14.91 -19.02 -42.32
N ALA A 14 -14.96 -18.19 -41.28
CA ALA A 14 -13.92 -18.07 -40.29
C ALA A 14 -13.79 -19.36 -39.46
N ALA A 15 -12.55 -19.83 -39.30
CA ALA A 15 -12.19 -20.93 -38.43
C ALA A 15 -12.52 -20.60 -36.96
N GLN A 16 -13.29 -21.48 -36.32
CA GLN A 16 -13.62 -21.40 -34.90
C GLN A 16 -12.46 -21.96 -34.09
N SER A 17 -11.82 -21.11 -33.28
CA SER A 17 -10.92 -21.55 -32.20
C SER A 17 -11.75 -21.95 -30.97
N PRO A 18 -11.39 -23.00 -30.23
CA PRO A 18 -12.16 -23.46 -29.08
C PRO A 18 -12.02 -22.49 -27.90
N SER A 19 -13.12 -21.85 -27.53
CA SER A 19 -13.26 -21.08 -26.29
C SER A 19 -13.29 -22.04 -25.10
N THR A 20 -12.23 -22.07 -24.29
CA THR A 20 -12.29 -22.62 -22.93
C THR A 20 -13.06 -21.65 -22.05
N PRO A 21 -14.08 -22.08 -21.28
CA PRO A 21 -14.75 -21.20 -20.34
C PRO A 21 -13.83 -21.00 -19.14
N TYR A 22 -13.17 -19.84 -19.06
CA TYR A 22 -12.74 -19.34 -17.76
C TYR A 22 -14.01 -18.97 -17.01
N GLU A 23 -14.37 -19.75 -16.00
CA GLU A 23 -15.43 -19.41 -15.06
C GLU A 23 -15.13 -18.01 -14.49
N LEU A 24 -15.93 -17.02 -14.89
CA LEU A 24 -16.13 -15.78 -14.13
C LEU A 24 -16.70 -16.18 -12.77
N ARG A 25 -15.81 -16.38 -11.79
CA ARG A 25 -16.22 -16.51 -10.39
C ARG A 25 -16.31 -15.12 -9.80
N ASP A 26 -17.54 -14.69 -9.57
CA ASP A 26 -18.02 -13.66 -8.66
C ASP A 26 -16.94 -12.99 -7.79
N ASP A 27 -16.35 -11.91 -8.30
CA ASP A 27 -15.47 -10.99 -7.54
C ASP A 27 -16.27 -10.06 -6.59
N ALA A 28 -17.58 -10.28 -6.44
CA ALA A 28 -18.50 -9.35 -5.79
C ALA A 28 -18.58 -9.43 -4.24
N HIS A 29 -17.68 -10.18 -3.59
CA HIS A 29 -17.82 -10.48 -2.14
C HIS A 29 -16.57 -10.28 -1.27
N TYR A 30 -15.48 -9.71 -1.77
CA TYR A 30 -14.26 -9.48 -0.98
C TYR A 30 -13.89 -8.00 -0.95
N ALA A 31 -14.58 -7.25 -0.09
CA ALA A 31 -14.13 -5.95 0.38
C ALA A 31 -13.26 -6.12 1.64
N PHE A 32 -12.33 -5.20 1.92
CA PHE A 32 -11.61 -5.20 3.20
C PHE A 32 -12.60 -5.13 4.38
N PRO A 33 -12.40 -5.91 5.47
CA PRO A 33 -13.20 -5.78 6.68
C PRO A 33 -13.14 -4.36 7.23
N ARG A 34 -14.29 -3.68 7.38
CA ARG A 34 -14.37 -2.35 8.01
C ARG A 34 -14.61 -2.50 9.53
N THR A 35 -13.75 -1.93 10.36
CA THR A 35 -14.12 -1.57 11.75
C THR A 35 -14.58 -0.11 11.80
N PRO A 36 -15.72 0.22 12.45
CA PRO A 36 -16.12 1.61 12.66
C PRO A 36 -15.10 2.31 13.58
N SER A 37 -14.47 3.37 13.09
CA SER A 37 -13.55 4.20 13.88
C SER A 37 -14.32 5.24 14.68
N ASP A 38 -14.73 4.88 15.90
CA ASP A 38 -15.13 5.84 16.93
C ASP A 38 -13.95 6.00 17.91
N ALA A 39 -13.06 6.95 17.63
CA ALA A 39 -12.24 7.60 18.65
C ALA A 39 -11.55 8.83 18.04
N LEU A 40 -12.11 10.00 18.33
CA LEU A 40 -11.39 11.26 18.32
C LEU A 40 -10.80 11.44 19.74
N LEU A 41 -9.62 12.06 19.82
CA LEU A 41 -8.99 12.69 21.01
C LEU A 41 -8.02 11.85 21.86
N GLY A 42 -6.77 12.32 21.89
CA GLY A 42 -5.87 12.24 23.04
C GLY A 42 -4.91 11.05 23.08
N ALA A 43 -3.60 11.33 22.95
CA ALA A 43 -2.46 10.46 23.27
C ALA A 43 -2.70 8.96 23.02
N TRP A 44 -2.57 8.55 21.76
CA TRP A 44 -2.75 7.15 21.37
C TRP A 44 -1.54 6.34 21.84
N VAL A 45 -1.71 5.70 22.99
CA VAL A 45 -0.93 4.51 23.35
C VAL A 45 -1.39 3.40 22.40
N PRO A 46 -0.48 2.66 21.72
CA PRO A 46 -0.87 1.55 20.87
C PRO A 46 -1.61 0.52 21.73
N THR A 47 -2.93 0.50 21.65
CA THR A 47 -3.73 -0.55 22.28
C THR A 47 -3.49 -1.80 21.45
N ALA A 48 -2.69 -2.70 22.01
CA ALA A 48 -2.55 -4.07 21.55
C ALA A 48 -3.89 -4.80 21.69
N SER A 49 -4.87 -4.46 20.86
CA SER A 49 -6.26 -4.91 21.00
C SER A 49 -6.87 -5.28 19.67
N SER A 50 -6.18 -6.16 18.93
CA SER A 50 -6.75 -7.42 18.43
C SER A 50 -5.72 -8.08 17.52
N ARG A 51 -4.96 -9.06 18.06
CA ARG A 51 -4.21 -9.98 17.19
C ARG A 51 -5.23 -10.84 16.46
N GLN A 52 -5.78 -10.32 15.36
CA GLN A 52 -6.69 -11.07 14.53
C GLN A 52 -5.92 -12.16 13.80
N LEU A 53 -6.55 -13.32 13.72
CA LEU A 53 -5.98 -14.48 13.07
C LEU A 53 -6.16 -14.29 11.56
N LEU A 54 -5.11 -13.84 10.88
CA LEU A 54 -5.11 -13.73 9.43
C LEU A 54 -5.24 -15.13 8.80
N ASP A 55 -6.33 -15.38 8.07
CA ASP A 55 -6.53 -16.65 7.36
C ASP A 55 -5.65 -16.75 6.08
N ASN A 56 -5.58 -17.94 5.49
CA ASN A 56 -4.65 -18.27 4.41
C ASN A 56 -4.89 -17.48 3.11
N MET A 57 -6.11 -17.01 2.86
CA MET A 57 -6.47 -16.24 1.67
C MET A 57 -7.15 -14.91 2.02
N GLU A 58 -7.20 -14.57 3.31
CA GLU A 58 -7.84 -13.35 3.78
C GLU A 58 -7.00 -12.13 3.37
N TRP A 59 -7.71 -11.11 2.89
CA TRP A 59 -7.13 -9.82 2.58
C TRP A 59 -6.75 -9.11 3.88
N LEU A 60 -5.56 -8.51 3.94
CA LEU A 60 -5.17 -7.75 5.13
C LEU A 60 -6.07 -6.51 5.25
N GLY A 61 -6.76 -6.39 6.38
CA GLY A 61 -7.37 -5.14 6.82
C GLY A 61 -6.36 -4.21 7.51
N ASP A 62 -6.86 -3.04 7.90
CA ASP A 62 -6.05 -1.97 8.52
C ASP A 62 -5.37 -2.46 9.80
N GLU A 63 -6.09 -3.25 10.61
CA GLU A 63 -5.62 -3.83 11.86
C GLU A 63 -4.41 -4.76 11.68
N HIS A 64 -4.35 -5.50 10.57
CA HIS A 64 -3.25 -6.39 10.28
C HIS A 64 -1.96 -5.62 9.94
N ILE A 65 -2.08 -4.57 9.13
CA ILE A 65 -0.97 -3.69 8.77
C ILE A 65 -0.47 -2.92 9.99
N ALA A 66 -1.38 -2.33 10.77
CA ALA A 66 -1.05 -1.60 11.99
C ALA A 66 -0.34 -2.49 13.02
N ALA A 67 -0.81 -3.73 13.21
CA ALA A 67 -0.18 -4.69 14.11
C ALA A 67 1.24 -5.07 13.65
N ASP A 68 1.47 -5.32 12.36
CA ASP A 68 2.80 -5.62 11.85
C ASP A 68 3.75 -4.41 11.97
N TYR A 69 3.26 -3.20 11.70
CA TYR A 69 4.01 -1.95 11.86
C TYR A 69 4.42 -1.72 13.31
N ALA A 70 3.53 -1.98 14.27
CA ALA A 70 3.88 -1.88 15.70
C ALA A 70 4.99 -2.86 16.11
N LEU A 71 5.00 -4.07 15.54
CA LEU A 71 6.08 -5.04 15.75
C LEU A 71 7.39 -4.56 15.11
N LEU A 72 7.34 -4.11 13.86
CA LEU A 72 8.52 -3.60 13.15
C LEU A 72 9.14 -2.40 13.86
N LEU A 73 8.33 -1.44 14.33
CA LEU A 73 8.85 -0.27 15.03
C LEU A 73 9.53 -0.67 16.35
N ARG A 74 8.97 -1.65 17.08
CA ARG A 74 9.59 -2.18 18.30
C ARG A 74 10.95 -2.83 18.00
N ASP A 75 11.02 -3.65 16.95
CA ASP A 75 12.27 -4.29 16.54
C ASP A 75 13.30 -3.22 16.13
N LEU A 76 12.88 -2.24 15.33
CA LEU A 76 13.72 -1.14 14.87
C LEU A 76 14.23 -0.27 16.02
N GLN A 77 13.40 0.02 17.04
CA GLN A 77 13.82 0.75 18.24
C GLN A 77 14.93 0.03 19.01
N LYS A 78 14.88 -1.30 19.03
CA LYS A 78 15.90 -2.13 19.71
C LYS A 78 17.19 -2.20 18.90
N ASP A 79 17.08 -2.38 17.60
CA ASP A 79 18.22 -2.71 16.73
C ASP A 79 18.91 -1.45 16.17
N ASN A 80 18.16 -0.37 15.91
CA ASN A 80 18.65 0.89 15.36
C ASN A 80 17.81 2.10 15.84
N PRO A 81 18.01 2.58 17.08
CA PRO A 81 17.19 3.64 17.67
C PRO A 81 17.26 4.98 16.90
N ASP A 82 18.40 5.29 16.27
CA ASP A 82 18.56 6.53 15.49
C ASP A 82 17.74 6.53 14.20
N LEU A 83 17.61 5.36 13.56
CA LEU A 83 16.70 5.21 12.41
C LEU A 83 15.25 5.16 12.88
N ALA A 84 14.97 4.49 14.00
CA ALA A 84 13.63 4.44 14.60
C ALA A 84 13.09 5.85 14.91
N ALA A 85 13.89 6.71 15.54
CA ALA A 85 13.52 8.07 15.89
C ALA A 85 13.12 8.91 14.67
N ARG A 86 13.70 8.62 13.50
CA ARG A 86 13.45 9.34 12.25
C ARG A 86 12.46 8.63 11.32
N THR A 87 11.91 7.49 11.73
CA THR A 87 10.97 6.70 10.92
C THR A 87 9.57 6.80 11.49
N ARG A 88 8.57 6.90 10.62
CA ARG A 88 7.15 6.82 10.95
C ARG A 88 6.50 5.75 10.09
N LEU A 89 5.93 4.76 10.74
CA LEU A 89 5.11 3.74 10.10
C LEU A 89 3.65 4.19 10.27
N VAL A 90 3.10 4.83 9.24
CA VAL A 90 1.80 5.50 9.32
C VAL A 90 0.68 4.47 9.26
N GLU A 91 -0.27 4.58 10.18
CA GLU A 91 -1.43 3.69 10.21
C GLU A 91 -2.31 3.87 8.95
N PRO A 92 -2.90 2.79 8.41
CA PRO A 92 -3.73 2.87 7.21
C PRO A 92 -4.88 3.87 7.28
N ALA A 93 -5.58 3.94 8.41
CA ALA A 93 -6.67 4.90 8.62
C ALA A 93 -6.20 6.36 8.49
N ILE A 94 -5.02 6.69 9.04
CA ILE A 94 -4.45 8.03 8.95
C ILE A 94 -4.03 8.33 7.51
N ALA A 95 -3.36 7.41 6.82
CA ALA A 95 -2.99 7.58 5.42
C ALA A 95 -4.23 7.78 4.51
N HIS A 96 -5.33 7.09 4.80
CA HIS A 96 -6.60 7.29 4.13
C HIS A 96 -7.18 8.69 4.38
N VAL A 97 -7.19 9.16 5.64
CA VAL A 97 -7.63 10.52 6.00
C VAL A 97 -6.82 11.58 5.27
N LEU A 98 -5.48 11.47 5.25
CA LEU A 98 -4.61 12.40 4.52
C LEU A 98 -4.97 12.50 3.04
N ARG A 99 -5.27 11.37 2.39
CA ARG A 99 -5.61 11.35 0.96
C ARG A 99 -6.99 11.96 0.66
N ARG A 100 -7.94 11.87 1.60
CA ARG A 100 -9.37 12.17 1.36
C ARG A 100 -9.79 13.53 1.89
N THR A 101 -9.14 14.04 2.93
CA THR A 101 -9.57 15.28 3.58
C THR A 101 -9.41 16.47 2.64
N LEU A 102 -10.46 17.28 2.54
CA LEU A 102 -10.41 18.62 1.94
C LEU A 102 -10.30 19.71 3.02
N ASN A 103 -10.28 19.31 4.30
CA ASN A 103 -10.13 20.21 5.43
C ASN A 103 -8.64 20.34 5.77
N GLU A 104 -8.11 21.54 5.55
CA GLU A 104 -6.70 21.89 5.79
C GLU A 104 -6.31 21.78 7.27
N ASP A 105 -7.20 22.13 8.20
CA ASP A 105 -6.92 22.02 9.64
C ASP A 105 -6.76 20.55 10.05
N VAL A 106 -7.64 19.68 9.56
CA VAL A 106 -7.56 18.22 9.81
C VAL A 106 -6.31 17.64 9.17
N LEU A 107 -5.96 18.09 7.96
CA LEU A 107 -4.74 17.68 7.29
C LEU A 107 -3.50 18.05 8.12
N LEU A 108 -3.39 19.31 8.51
CA LEU A 108 -2.26 19.83 9.29
C LEU A 108 -2.15 19.14 10.66
N GLU A 109 -3.27 18.92 11.34
CA GLU A 109 -3.30 18.19 12.61
C GLU A 109 -2.74 16.77 12.47
N ASN A 110 -3.18 16.02 11.46
CA ASN A 110 -2.69 14.66 11.21
C ASN A 110 -1.21 14.65 10.81
N LEU A 111 -0.77 15.57 9.93
CA LEU A 111 0.64 15.68 9.54
C LEU A 111 1.52 16.01 10.75
N HIS A 112 1.11 16.96 11.60
CA HIS A 112 1.83 17.28 12.83
C HIS A 112 1.89 16.08 13.78
N GLY A 113 0.80 15.34 13.94
CA GLY A 113 0.77 14.12 14.75
C GLY A 113 1.68 13.00 14.22
N ILE A 114 1.93 12.96 12.91
CA ILE A 114 2.87 12.01 12.30
C ILE A 114 4.32 12.46 12.51
N VAL A 115 4.64 13.72 12.16
CA VAL A 115 6.05 14.14 12.06
C VAL A 115 6.67 14.46 13.41
N ASN A 116 5.88 14.96 14.35
CA ASN A 116 6.36 15.33 15.67
C ASN A 116 6.50 14.10 16.57
N ASP A 117 7.54 14.10 17.40
CA ASP A 117 7.68 13.13 18.49
C ASP A 117 6.82 13.52 19.72
N GLN A 118 6.98 12.77 20.81
CA GLN A 118 6.21 12.94 22.05
C GLN A 118 6.48 14.29 22.74
N ASP A 119 7.63 14.91 22.44
CA ASP A 119 8.06 16.20 22.98
C ASP A 119 7.71 17.36 22.02
N GLY A 120 7.08 17.06 20.88
CA GLY A 120 6.69 18.03 19.87
C GLY A 120 7.79 18.39 18.88
N ASN A 121 8.90 17.65 18.83
CA ASN A 121 9.98 17.91 17.87
C ASN A 121 9.71 17.21 16.54
N ASP A 122 9.83 17.95 15.44
CA ASP A 122 9.79 17.38 14.10
C ASP A 122 11.07 16.59 13.83
N THR A 123 10.98 15.26 13.98
CA THR A 123 12.13 14.34 13.84
C THR A 123 11.97 13.36 12.69
N ALA A 124 10.77 13.28 12.09
CA ALA A 124 10.48 12.28 11.07
C ALA A 124 11.20 12.59 9.75
N ARG A 125 12.05 11.71 9.26
CA ARG A 125 12.58 11.79 7.89
C ARG A 125 11.82 10.89 6.94
N PHE A 126 11.60 9.64 7.36
CA PHE A 126 11.00 8.59 6.56
C PHE A 126 9.58 8.32 7.01
N LEU A 127 8.61 8.46 6.10
CA LEU A 127 7.22 8.06 6.36
C LEU A 127 6.87 6.90 5.43
N PHE A 128 6.42 5.79 6.01
CA PHE A 128 5.88 4.64 5.29
C PHE A 128 4.36 4.71 5.36
N LEU A 129 3.72 5.02 4.24
CA LEU A 129 2.27 5.16 4.14
C LEU A 129 1.70 4.03 3.28
N PRO A 130 0.84 3.15 3.83
CA PRO A 130 0.06 2.24 3.02
C PRO A 130 -0.97 3.05 2.21
N VAL A 131 -1.10 2.74 0.92
CA VAL A 131 -2.00 3.41 -0.01
C VAL A 131 -3.09 2.43 -0.41
N ASN A 132 -4.33 2.83 -0.16
CA ASN A 132 -5.54 2.09 -0.52
C ASN A 132 -6.35 2.84 -1.58
N ASP A 133 -6.95 2.10 -2.52
CA ASP A 133 -7.83 2.61 -3.58
C ASP A 133 -9.30 2.80 -3.17
N ASP A 134 -9.64 2.72 -1.89
CA ASP A 134 -11.00 2.94 -1.40
C ASP A 134 -11.49 4.37 -1.71
N GLU A 135 -12.39 4.51 -2.67
CA GLU A 135 -13.07 5.78 -2.93
C GLU A 135 -14.48 5.82 -2.30
N ASP A 136 -15.28 4.76 -2.32
CA ASP A 136 -16.63 4.78 -1.73
C ASP A 136 -17.11 3.39 -1.21
N ASP A 137 -16.84 2.32 -1.94
CA ASP A 137 -17.35 0.95 -1.69
C ASP A 137 -16.27 -0.06 -1.23
N ALA A 138 -15.36 0.40 -0.37
CA ALA A 138 -14.22 -0.33 0.16
C ALA A 138 -13.08 -0.51 -0.84
N GLY A 139 -11.86 -0.60 -0.30
CA GLY A 139 -10.65 -0.80 -1.08
C GLY A 139 -10.58 -2.18 -1.70
N HIS A 140 -9.86 -2.27 -2.82
CA HIS A 140 -9.58 -3.50 -3.54
C HIS A 140 -8.07 -3.78 -3.68
N HIS A 141 -7.22 -2.82 -3.33
CA HIS A 141 -5.78 -2.96 -3.49
C HIS A 141 -4.97 -2.14 -2.49
N TRP A 142 -3.92 -2.76 -1.96
CA TRP A 142 -2.89 -2.11 -1.16
C TRP A 142 -1.62 -1.89 -1.99
N SER A 143 -0.99 -0.74 -1.81
CA SER A 143 0.37 -0.45 -2.28
C SER A 143 1.11 0.36 -1.23
N LEU A 144 2.41 0.61 -1.40
CA LEU A 144 3.24 1.27 -0.39
C LEU A 144 3.85 2.57 -0.94
N LEU A 145 3.80 3.64 -0.14
CA LEU A 145 4.50 4.89 -0.39
C LEU A 145 5.56 5.12 0.69
N LEU A 146 6.82 5.28 0.29
CA LEU A 146 7.90 5.75 1.17
C LEU A 146 8.20 7.21 0.84
N LEU A 147 7.98 8.12 1.79
CA LEU A 147 8.43 9.50 1.69
C LEU A 147 9.82 9.65 2.30
N ASP A 148 10.78 10.20 1.56
CA ASP A 148 12.00 10.81 2.10
C ASP A 148 11.82 12.33 2.13
N ARG A 149 11.64 12.90 3.31
CA ARG A 149 11.42 14.35 3.50
C ARG A 149 12.68 15.19 3.28
N ASP A 150 13.86 14.58 3.47
CA ASP A 150 15.15 15.26 3.45
C ASP A 150 15.95 14.96 2.17
N ALA A 151 15.26 14.61 1.08
CA ALA A 151 15.93 14.42 -0.20
C ALA A 151 16.56 15.75 -0.67
N PRO A 152 17.72 15.72 -1.36
CA PRO A 152 18.49 16.94 -1.68
C PRO A 152 17.73 18.01 -2.48
N GLU A 153 16.78 17.59 -3.32
CA GLU A 153 15.98 18.46 -4.19
C GLU A 153 14.55 18.70 -3.65
N GLY A 154 14.32 18.37 -2.37
CA GLY A 154 13.02 18.40 -1.72
C GLY A 154 12.41 17.01 -1.54
N PRO A 155 11.24 16.91 -0.88
CA PRO A 155 10.63 15.63 -0.55
C PRO A 155 10.34 14.75 -1.78
N VAL A 156 10.67 13.46 -1.68
CA VAL A 156 10.40 12.47 -2.74
C VAL A 156 9.56 11.34 -2.17
N ALA A 157 8.48 11.00 -2.88
CA ALA A 157 7.58 9.92 -2.53
C ALA A 157 7.80 8.74 -3.50
N TYR A 158 8.35 7.65 -2.98
CA TYR A 158 8.66 6.43 -3.70
C TYR A 158 7.48 5.44 -3.61
N HIS A 159 6.81 5.17 -4.72
CA HIS A 159 5.64 4.31 -4.80
C HIS A 159 5.99 2.90 -5.27
N TYR A 160 5.63 1.90 -4.49
CA TYR A 160 5.82 0.47 -4.76
C TYR A 160 4.45 -0.20 -4.85
N ASP A 161 4.22 -0.93 -5.94
CA ASP A 161 2.92 -1.53 -6.24
C ASP A 161 3.11 -2.94 -6.82
N SER A 162 2.52 -3.93 -6.16
CA SER A 162 2.59 -5.34 -6.54
C SER A 162 1.59 -5.73 -7.63
N ALA A 163 0.75 -4.79 -8.12
CA ALA A 163 -0.21 -5.00 -9.20
C ALA A 163 -0.13 -3.90 -10.27
N GLU A 164 0.98 -3.88 -11.01
CA GLU A 164 1.22 -3.08 -12.23
C GLU A 164 0.95 -1.56 -12.09
N GLY A 165 1.08 -1.02 -10.87
CA GLY A 165 0.84 0.41 -10.62
C GLY A 165 -0.64 0.80 -10.56
N ARG A 166 -1.55 -0.15 -10.30
CA ARG A 166 -3.00 0.08 -10.12
C ARG A 166 -3.29 1.24 -9.16
N ASN A 167 -2.50 1.40 -8.09
CA ASN A 167 -2.70 2.47 -7.10
C ASN A 167 -1.96 3.77 -7.42
N HIS A 168 -1.39 3.94 -8.61
CA HIS A 168 -0.58 5.11 -8.92
C HIS A 168 -1.34 6.44 -8.74
N THR A 169 -2.60 6.52 -9.18
CA THR A 169 -3.40 7.74 -9.02
C THR A 169 -3.66 8.06 -7.54
N HIS A 170 -3.89 7.04 -6.71
CA HIS A 170 -4.09 7.19 -5.27
C HIS A 170 -2.80 7.62 -4.57
N ALA A 171 -1.66 7.05 -4.97
CA ALA A 171 -0.34 7.45 -4.50
C ALA A 171 0.01 8.88 -4.93
N ALA A 172 -0.38 9.31 -6.12
CA ALA A 172 -0.17 10.68 -6.60
C ALA A 172 -0.95 11.71 -5.78
N LYS A 173 -2.21 11.45 -5.44
CA LYS A 173 -2.99 12.31 -4.53
C LYS A 173 -2.29 12.46 -3.17
N LEU A 174 -1.80 11.35 -2.61
CA LEU A 174 -1.10 11.39 -1.32
C LEU A 174 0.25 12.13 -1.43
N ALA A 175 1.01 11.94 -2.50
CA ALA A 175 2.25 12.68 -2.73
C ALA A 175 2.02 14.19 -2.91
N GLU A 176 0.93 14.59 -3.58
CA GLU A 176 0.52 15.99 -3.73
C GLU A 176 0.24 16.64 -2.36
N VAL A 177 -0.54 15.96 -1.52
CA VAL A 177 -0.84 16.39 -0.14
C VAL A 177 0.43 16.50 0.71
N LEU A 178 1.41 15.63 0.46
CA LEU A 178 2.72 15.63 1.15
C LEU A 178 3.73 16.59 0.51
N HIS A 179 3.34 17.36 -0.52
CA HIS A 179 4.21 18.24 -1.29
C HIS A 179 5.49 17.57 -1.80
N ALA A 180 5.35 16.32 -2.26
CA ALA A 180 6.46 15.46 -2.64
C ALA A 180 6.40 15.11 -4.12
N ARG A 181 7.57 14.99 -4.75
CA ARG A 181 7.69 14.48 -6.10
C ARG A 181 7.47 12.97 -6.08
N LEU A 182 6.48 12.48 -6.84
CA LEU A 182 6.20 11.05 -6.94
C LEU A 182 7.17 10.35 -7.90
N GLU A 183 7.77 9.25 -7.45
CA GLU A 183 8.55 8.32 -8.25
C GLU A 183 7.99 6.91 -8.13
N ARG A 184 7.74 6.24 -9.26
CA ARG A 184 7.46 4.80 -9.24
C ARG A 184 8.76 4.04 -9.00
N ARG A 185 8.69 3.05 -8.11
CA ARG A 185 9.80 2.16 -7.80
C ARG A 185 9.43 0.72 -8.07
N PRO A 186 10.40 -0.10 -8.48
CA PRO A 186 10.11 -1.44 -8.91
C PRO A 186 9.94 -2.37 -7.69
N MET A 187 9.02 -3.32 -7.83
CA MET A 187 8.59 -4.28 -6.81
C MET A 187 8.22 -5.60 -7.49
N ALA A 188 8.52 -6.72 -6.83
CA ALA A 188 8.01 -8.02 -7.24
C ALA A 188 6.48 -7.99 -7.39
N GLN A 189 5.98 -8.57 -8.48
CA GLN A 189 4.55 -8.57 -8.80
C GLN A 189 3.84 -9.77 -8.15
N GLN A 190 2.72 -9.51 -7.50
CA GLN A 190 1.95 -10.56 -6.84
C GLN A 190 1.40 -11.57 -7.85
N GLN A 191 1.34 -12.83 -7.43
CA GLN A 191 0.89 -13.95 -8.28
C GLN A 191 -0.51 -14.46 -7.89
N ASN A 192 -1.21 -13.74 -7.00
CA ASN A 192 -2.56 -14.05 -6.53
C ASN A 192 -3.34 -12.75 -6.31
N SER A 193 -4.62 -12.83 -5.91
CA SER A 193 -5.49 -11.67 -5.76
C SER A 193 -5.56 -11.08 -4.34
N TYR A 194 -4.89 -11.66 -3.34
CA TYR A 194 -5.14 -11.36 -1.92
C TYR A 194 -3.91 -10.98 -1.10
N ASP A 195 -2.70 -11.09 -1.66
CA ASP A 195 -1.45 -10.80 -0.93
C ASP A 195 -0.95 -9.37 -1.08
N CYS A 196 -1.65 -8.45 -1.76
CA CYS A 196 -1.19 -7.05 -1.90
C CYS A 196 -0.80 -6.42 -0.55
N GLY A 197 -1.57 -6.66 0.52
CA GLY A 197 -1.22 -6.22 1.87
C GLY A 197 0.01 -6.92 2.47
N VAL A 198 0.28 -8.18 2.13
CA VAL A 198 1.50 -8.90 2.54
C VAL A 198 2.72 -8.26 1.87
N TYR A 199 2.62 -7.91 0.58
CA TYR A 199 3.68 -7.18 -0.13
C TYR A 199 3.96 -5.82 0.50
N VAL A 200 2.92 -5.12 1.00
CA VAL A 200 3.11 -3.86 1.74
C VAL A 200 3.90 -4.07 3.02
N VAL A 201 3.51 -4.98 3.90
CA VAL A 201 4.19 -5.14 5.20
C VAL A 201 5.59 -5.75 5.06
N ASP A 202 5.77 -6.75 4.21
CA ASP A 202 7.10 -7.34 3.98
C ASP A 202 8.00 -6.36 3.19
N GLY A 203 7.44 -5.59 2.25
CA GLY A 203 8.13 -4.52 1.54
C GLY A 203 8.62 -3.43 2.50
N THR A 204 7.77 -2.97 3.43
CA THR A 204 8.17 -2.00 4.47
C THR A 204 9.32 -2.53 5.31
N ARG A 205 9.28 -3.80 5.74
CA ARG A 205 10.37 -4.43 6.50
C ARG A 205 11.67 -4.49 5.71
N GLU A 206 11.61 -4.86 4.43
CA GLU A 206 12.77 -4.92 3.56
C GLU A 206 13.39 -3.52 3.31
N LEU A 207 12.56 -2.51 3.08
CA LEU A 207 13.03 -1.12 2.93
C LEU A 207 13.68 -0.60 4.21
N VAL A 208 13.11 -0.88 5.39
CA VAL A 208 13.72 -0.54 6.69
C VAL A 208 15.06 -1.26 6.89
N SER A 209 15.16 -2.52 6.48
CA SER A 209 16.41 -3.29 6.51
C SER A 209 17.48 -2.67 5.62
N GLN A 210 17.16 -2.34 4.36
CA GLN A 210 18.07 -1.66 3.44
C GLN A 210 18.52 -0.29 3.96
N LEU A 211 17.61 0.50 4.54
CA LEU A 211 17.94 1.77 5.20
C LEU A 211 18.88 1.57 6.39
N SER A 212 18.66 0.52 7.18
CA SER A 212 19.52 0.18 8.34
C SER A 212 20.93 -0.23 7.90
N GLN A 213 21.08 -0.76 6.69
CA GLN A 213 22.37 -1.08 6.07
C GLN A 213 23.03 0.15 5.40
N GLY A 214 22.43 1.33 5.51
CA GLY A 214 22.95 2.59 4.96
C GLY A 214 22.69 2.79 3.47
N GLN A 215 21.77 2.01 2.88
CA GLN A 215 21.36 2.23 1.50
C GLN A 215 20.60 3.55 1.37
N ARG A 216 20.87 4.28 0.29
CA ARG A 216 20.23 5.56 0.03
C ARG A 216 18.80 5.36 -0.50
N PRO A 217 17.82 6.21 -0.11
CA PRO A 217 16.42 6.08 -0.51
C PRO A 217 16.21 5.94 -2.03
N GLU A 218 16.95 6.72 -2.83
CA GLU A 218 16.89 6.70 -4.29
C GLU A 218 17.43 5.41 -4.93
N LEU A 219 18.01 4.50 -4.14
CA LEU A 219 18.51 3.19 -4.56
C LEU A 219 17.66 2.02 -4.05
N LEU A 220 16.68 2.28 -3.18
CA LEU A 220 15.83 1.25 -2.61
C LEU A 220 14.91 0.65 -3.67
N ASN A 221 14.82 -0.67 -3.71
CA ASN A 221 13.94 -1.39 -4.61
C ASN A 221 13.45 -2.68 -3.97
N LEU A 222 12.37 -3.22 -4.50
CA LEU A 222 11.70 -4.43 -4.02
C LEU A 222 11.57 -5.49 -5.12
N ASP A 223 12.42 -5.45 -6.15
CA ASP A 223 12.40 -6.39 -7.28
C ASP A 223 12.54 -7.85 -6.84
N ASN A 224 13.32 -8.08 -5.80
CA ASN A 224 13.59 -9.41 -5.25
C ASN A 224 12.78 -9.70 -3.98
N LEU A 225 11.77 -8.89 -3.67
CA LEU A 225 10.91 -9.10 -2.50
C LEU A 225 10.19 -10.46 -2.61
N VAL A 226 10.31 -11.27 -1.57
CA VAL A 226 9.55 -12.53 -1.43
C VAL A 226 8.52 -12.36 -0.33
N ALA A 227 7.31 -11.94 -0.71
CA ALA A 227 6.20 -11.82 0.22
C ALA A 227 5.87 -13.19 0.84
N ASN A 228 5.70 -13.22 2.17
CA ASN A 228 5.56 -14.45 2.94
C ASN A 228 4.43 -14.34 3.96
N ARG A 229 3.21 -14.67 3.51
CA ARG A 229 2.01 -14.69 4.36
C ARG A 229 2.19 -15.53 5.62
N ARG A 230 2.83 -16.69 5.52
CA ARG A 230 3.05 -17.57 6.69
C ARG A 230 3.95 -16.92 7.73
N ALA A 231 4.98 -16.22 7.29
CA ALA A 231 5.84 -15.43 8.19
C ALA A 231 5.02 -14.32 8.86
N LEU A 232 4.21 -13.58 8.11
CA LEU A 232 3.30 -12.58 8.67
C LEU A 232 2.34 -13.17 9.71
N GLN A 233 1.66 -14.28 9.39
CA GLN A 233 0.77 -14.97 10.33
C GLN A 233 1.49 -15.36 11.63
N ASN A 234 2.74 -15.83 11.54
CA ASN A 234 3.53 -16.15 12.73
C ASN A 234 3.85 -14.90 13.56
N ARG A 235 4.24 -13.78 12.91
CA ARG A 235 4.50 -12.50 13.58
C ARG A 235 3.26 -11.98 14.32
N LEU A 236 2.09 -12.06 13.69
CA LEU A 236 0.83 -11.57 14.25
C LEU A 236 0.30 -12.43 15.41
N ARG A 237 0.60 -13.74 15.42
CA ARG A 237 0.24 -14.64 16.54
C ARG A 237 1.12 -14.38 17.78
N GLY A 238 2.41 -14.11 17.55
CA GLY A 238 3.43 -13.89 18.58
C GLY A 238 4.08 -15.17 19.09
#